data_AF-A0A961MIL9-F1
#
_entry.id   AF-A0A961MIL9-F1
#
_cell.length_a   1.000
_cell.length_b   1.000
_cell.length_c   1.000
_cell.angle_alpha   90.00
_cell.angle_beta   90.00
_cell.angle_gamma   90.00
#
_symmetry.space_group_name_H-M   'P 1'
#
loop_
_entity.id
_entity.type
_entity.pdbx_description
1 polymer ?
#
loop_
_entity_poly.entity_id
_entity_poly.type
_entity_poly.pdbx_seq_one_letter_code
_entity_poly.pdbx_strand_id
1 'polypeptide(L)' 'KTGARGLRSIMEDILLDTMFELPGMDGVQEVVVNDEAVDNAEAKPLLIYADAKKEPKTAG' A
#
# COMPACT_ATOMS: atom_id res chain seq x y z
N LYS A 1 -13.79 25.11 -0.29
CA LYS A 1 -13.14 24.19 0.67
C LYS A 1 -14.03 22.97 0.83
N THR A 2 -13.70 21.87 0.17
CA THR A 2 -14.33 20.58 0.40
C THR A 2 -14.01 20.17 1.84
N GLY A 3 -15.03 19.98 2.69
CA GLY A 3 -14.83 19.58 4.10
C GLY A 3 -14.43 18.10 4.21
N ALA A 4 -14.83 17.43 5.29
CA ALA A 4 -14.58 16.00 5.52
C ALA A 4 -14.98 15.06 4.35
N ARG A 5 -15.88 15.52 3.46
CA ARG A 5 -16.26 14.79 2.24
C ARG A 5 -15.14 14.73 1.20
N GLY A 6 -14.27 15.74 1.14
CA GLY A 6 -13.12 15.76 0.22
C GLY A 6 -12.08 14.71 0.59
N LEU A 7 -11.84 14.52 1.89
CA LEU A 7 -10.90 13.51 2.40
C LEU A 7 -11.29 12.09 1.99
N ARG A 8 -12.58 11.75 2.05
CA ARG A 8 -13.05 10.42 1.60
C ARG A 8 -12.75 10.20 0.12
N SER A 9 -13.00 11.19 -0.73
CA SER A 9 -12.72 11.09 -2.18
C SER A 9 -11.23 10.92 -2.44
N ILE A 10 -10.39 11.75 -1.82
CA ILE A 10 -8.92 11.66 -1.96
C ILE A 10 -8.42 10.27 -1.56
N MET A 11 -8.94 9.73 -0.45
CA MET A 11 -8.52 8.39 -0.01
C MET A 11 -9.04 7.26 -0.90
N GLU A 12 -10.25 7.40 -1.44
CA GLU A 12 -10.82 6.43 -2.38
C GLU A 12 -10.01 6.42 -3.68
N ASP A 13 -9.65 7.58 -4.21
CA ASP A 13 -8.86 7.72 -5.44
C ASP A 13 -7.45 7.09 -5.28
N ILE A 14 -6.77 7.36 -4.15
CA ILE A 14 -5.41 6.85 -3.88
C ILE A 14 -5.41 5.32 -3.67
N LEU A 15 -6.44 4.78 -3.03
CA LEU A 15 -6.43 3.38 -2.59
C LEU A 15 -7.18 2.43 -3.51
N LEU A 16 -7.91 2.91 -4.52
CA LEU A 16 -8.78 2.09 -5.37
C LEU A 16 -8.05 0.88 -5.97
N ASP A 17 -6.92 1.14 -6.63
CA ASP A 17 -6.11 0.11 -7.28
C ASP A 17 -5.53 -0.87 -6.26
N THR A 18 -4.95 -0.35 -5.17
CA THR A 18 -4.39 -1.19 -4.11
C THR A 18 -5.46 -2.08 -3.48
N MET A 19 -6.66 -1.57 -3.21
CA MET A 19 -7.76 -2.37 -2.65
C MET A 19 -8.23 -3.47 -3.59
N PHE A 20 -8.16 -3.25 -4.90
CA PHE A 20 -8.51 -4.27 -5.89
C PHE A 20 -7.43 -5.34 -6.02
N GLU A 21 -6.15 -4.95 -6.02
CA GLU A 21 -5.02 -5.86 -6.20
C GLU A 21 -4.68 -6.64 -4.91
N LEU A 22 -4.82 -6.01 -3.73
CA LEU A 22 -4.40 -6.54 -2.43
C LEU A 22 -4.98 -7.93 -2.08
N PRO A 23 -6.26 -8.25 -2.35
CA PRO A 23 -6.80 -9.59 -2.10
C PRO A 23 -6.08 -10.72 -2.87
N GLY A 24 -5.42 -10.39 -3.99
CA GLY A 24 -4.64 -11.33 -4.78
C GLY A 24 -3.13 -11.32 -4.46
N MET A 25 -2.69 -10.50 -3.51
CA MET A 25 -1.29 -10.39 -3.11
C MET A 25 -1.02 -11.25 -1.87
N ASP A 26 0.01 -12.08 -1.94
CA ASP A 26 0.47 -12.86 -0.79
C ASP A 26 1.55 -12.11 0.00
N GLY A 27 1.45 -12.16 1.33
CA GLY A 27 2.51 -11.70 2.23
C GLY A 27 2.58 -10.18 2.46
N VAL A 28 1.65 -9.39 1.92
CA VAL A 28 1.54 -7.95 2.27
C VAL A 28 1.13 -7.82 3.73
N GLN A 29 1.91 -7.07 4.51
CA GLN A 29 1.69 -6.83 5.94
C GLN A 29 1.22 -5.40 6.20
N GLU A 30 1.70 -4.43 5.43
CA GLU A 30 1.38 -3.02 5.61
C GLU A 30 1.32 -2.29 4.25
N VAL A 31 0.40 -1.33 4.15
CA VAL A 31 0.27 -0.40 3.02
C VAL A 31 0.51 1.00 3.55
N VAL A 32 1.55 1.67 3.06
CA VAL A 32 1.95 3.01 3.50
C VAL A 32 1.62 4.03 2.42
N VAL A 33 0.80 5.02 2.78
CA VAL A 33 0.49 6.18 1.93
C VAL A 33 1.40 7.33 2.34
N ASN A 34 2.28 7.76 1.44
CA ASN A 34 3.21 8.87 1.65
C ASN A 34 2.80 10.10 0.82
N ASP A 35 3.52 11.21 0.99
CA ASP A 35 3.26 12.46 0.26
C ASP A 35 3.31 12.26 -1.27
N GLU A 36 4.18 11.36 -1.76
CA GLU A 36 4.29 11.07 -3.19
C GLU A 36 3.00 10.45 -3.75
N ALA A 37 2.39 9.50 -3.04
CA ALA A 37 1.10 8.91 -3.41
C ALA A 37 -0.07 9.89 -3.31
N VAL A 38 0.09 11.01 -2.59
CA VAL A 38 -0.91 12.08 -2.49
C VAL A 38 -0.72 13.14 -3.58
N ASP A 39 0.51 13.54 -3.84
CA ASP A 39 0.85 14.63 -4.77
C ASP A 39 0.93 14.17 -6.23
N ASN A 40 1.14 12.87 -6.47
CA ASN A 40 1.19 12.27 -7.80
C ASN A 40 0.17 11.14 -7.96
N ALA A 41 -0.82 11.36 -8.82
CA ALA A 41 -1.88 10.38 -9.10
C ALA A 41 -1.37 9.07 -9.75
N GLU A 42 -0.17 9.06 -10.34
CA GLU A 42 0.45 7.85 -10.92
C GLU A 42 1.28 7.08 -9.88
N ALA A 43 1.61 7.70 -8.74
CA ALA A 43 2.39 7.06 -7.68
C ALA A 43 1.50 6.14 -6.85
N LYS A 44 1.89 4.87 -6.74
CA LYS A 44 1.17 3.88 -5.94
C LYS A 44 1.65 3.88 -4.48
N PRO A 45 0.78 3.54 -3.51
CA PRO A 45 1.18 3.29 -2.13
C PRO A 45 2.29 2.25 -2.00
N LEU A 46 3.11 2.36 -0.96
CA LEU A 46 4.19 1.42 -0.68
C LEU A 46 3.64 0.17 0.01
N LEU A 47 4.00 -1.01 -0.51
CA LEU A 47 3.62 -2.30 0.06
C LEU A 47 4.81 -2.88 0.84
N ILE A 48 4.61 -3.12 2.13
CA ILE A 48 5.59 -3.80 2.98
C ILE A 48 5.16 -5.26 3.09
N TYR A 49 6.05 -6.15 2.66
CA TYR A 49 5.84 -7.59 2.76
C TYR A 49 6.50 -8.10 4.03
N ALA A 50 5.86 -9.04 4.71
CA ALA A 50 6.51 -9.76 5.79
C ALA A 50 7.73 -10.48 5.21
N ASP A 51 8.91 -10.29 5.81
CA ASP A 51 10.05 -11.15 5.56
C ASP A 51 9.59 -12.59 5.82
N ALA A 52 9.38 -13.37 4.76
CA ALA A 52 9.30 -14.81 4.88
C ALA A 52 10.57 -15.20 5.62
N LYS A 53 10.41 -15.69 6.87
CA LYS A 53 11.50 -16.16 7.74
C LYS A 53 12.62 -16.68 6.86
N LYS A 54 13.74 -15.96 6.77
CA LYS A 54 14.95 -16.49 6.14
C LYS A 54 15.22 -17.81 6.85
N GLU A 55 14.92 -18.94 6.20
CA GLU A 55 15.34 -20.22 6.71
C GLU A 55 16.85 -20.11 6.94
N PRO A 56 17.37 -20.44 8.13
CA PRO A 56 18.79 -20.43 8.35
C PRO A 56 19.37 -21.43 7.36
N LYS A 57 20.14 -20.94 6.38
CA LYS A 57 20.99 -21.81 5.58
C LYS A 57 21.96 -22.46 6.55
N THR A 58 21.66 -23.68 6.97
CA THR A 58 22.63 -24.57 7.62
C THR A 58 23.76 -24.79 6.62
N ALA A 59 24.88 -24.10 6.82
CA ALA A 59 26.16 -24.52 6.28
C ALA A 59 26.66 -25.67 7.19
N GLY A 60 26.91 -26.82 6.57
CA GLY A 60 27.52 -27.98 7.22
C GLY A 60 29.01 -27.83 7.47
#